data_AF-A0A927HYD2-F1
#
_entry.id   AF-A0A927HYD2-F1
#
_cell.length_a   1.000
_cell.length_b   1.000
_cell.length_c   1.000
_cell.angle_alpha   90.00
_cell.angle_beta   90.00
_cell.angle_gamma   90.00
#
_symmetry.space_group_name_H-M   'P 1'
#
loop_
_entity.id
_entity.type
_entity.pdbx_description
1 polymer ?
#
loop_
_entity_poly.entity_id
_entity_poly.type
_entity_poly.pdbx_seq_one_letter_code
_entity_poly.pdbx_strand_id
1 'polypeptide(L)'
;MMGRLRAAGSALYEAACQTHAARLATMAARLRRETPLVAILIAAILLFCLHLGWATGRSVHAVLSPASPTGIGATLAGLVVGLAVIELAAAFAITLMTAGLQLAYDTGRHCMLALLVVASAFALLGLGWRLWETSPAAIAGAILPALGAAGLVVLTLWFERAYLRPAYPGFRDFWVDVVDARHFLMRSAHGE
;
A
#
# COMPACT_ATOMS: atom_id res chain seq x y z
N MET A 1 10.27 -23.65 31.10
CA MET A 1 9.97 -22.21 30.84
C MET A 1 10.48 -21.75 29.47
N MET A 2 11.75 -22.03 29.11
CA MET A 2 12.33 -21.72 27.79
C MET A 2 11.52 -22.26 26.59
N GLY A 3 11.01 -23.49 26.66
CA GLY A 3 10.22 -24.09 25.57
C GLY A 3 8.87 -23.42 25.32
N ARG A 4 8.21 -22.87 26.36
CA ARG A 4 6.93 -22.16 26.22
C ARG A 4 7.12 -20.75 25.66
N LEU A 5 8.21 -20.07 26.02
CA LEU A 5 8.58 -18.77 25.42
C LEU A 5 8.96 -18.92 23.94
N ARG A 6 9.66 -20.00 23.58
CA ARG A 6 10.00 -20.30 22.18
C ARG A 6 8.74 -20.63 21.35
N ALA A 7 7.81 -21.40 21.91
CA ALA A 7 6.54 -21.73 21.27
C ALA A 7 5.60 -20.52 21.11
N ALA A 8 5.53 -19.64 22.12
CA ALA A 8 4.82 -18.37 22.00
C ALA A 8 5.48 -17.44 20.98
N GLY A 9 6.81 -17.41 20.93
CA GLY A 9 7.57 -16.64 19.93
C GLY A 9 7.35 -17.16 18.51
N SER A 10 7.34 -18.48 18.29
CA SER A 10 7.05 -19.06 16.97
C SER A 10 5.59 -18.85 16.56
N ALA A 11 4.63 -18.97 17.49
CA ALA A 11 3.22 -18.70 17.20
C ALA A 11 2.95 -17.22 16.88
N LEU A 12 3.62 -16.29 17.59
CA LEU A 12 3.55 -14.86 17.28
C LEU A 12 4.23 -14.52 15.96
N TYR A 13 5.35 -15.19 15.63
CA TYR A 13 6.01 -15.04 14.35
C TYR A 13 5.14 -15.57 13.19
N GLU A 14 4.49 -16.71 13.39
CA GLU A 14 3.59 -17.31 12.41
C GLU A 14 2.32 -16.47 12.23
N ALA A 15 1.73 -15.97 13.33
CA ALA A 15 0.63 -15.02 13.28
C ALA A 15 1.02 -13.68 12.64
N ALA A 16 2.23 -13.18 12.89
CA ALA A 16 2.76 -11.99 12.23
C ALA A 16 2.97 -12.22 10.73
N CYS A 17 3.43 -13.40 10.32
CA CYS A 17 3.54 -13.78 8.91
C CYS A 17 2.18 -13.93 8.21
N GLN A 18 1.11 -14.21 8.95
CA GLN A 18 -0.26 -14.25 8.43
C GLN A 18 -0.90 -12.87 8.23
N THR A 19 -0.24 -11.80 8.68
CA THR A 19 -0.77 -10.44 8.54
C THR A 19 -0.77 -9.96 7.09
N HIS A 20 -1.72 -9.08 6.75
CA HIS A 20 -1.76 -8.44 5.44
C HIS A 20 -0.55 -7.53 5.21
N ALA A 21 -0.02 -6.91 6.27
CA ALA A 21 1.20 -6.12 6.18
C ALA A 21 2.44 -6.97 5.83
N ALA A 22 2.59 -8.15 6.45
CA ALA A 22 3.67 -9.09 6.11
C ALA A 22 3.54 -9.60 4.67
N ARG A 23 2.31 -9.81 4.23
CA ARG A 23 2.04 -10.19 2.84
C ARG A 23 2.45 -9.09 1.86
N LEU A 24 2.13 -7.83 2.11
CA LEU A 24 2.63 -6.70 1.30
C LEU A 24 4.17 -6.66 1.28
N ALA A 25 4.81 -6.88 2.41
CA ALA A 25 6.28 -6.89 2.52
C ALA A 25 6.92 -8.02 1.69
N THR A 26 6.36 -9.22 1.73
CA THR A 26 6.86 -10.36 0.93
C THR A 26 6.62 -10.14 -0.57
N MET A 27 5.48 -9.59 -0.97
CA MET A 27 5.21 -9.19 -2.36
C MET A 27 6.24 -8.16 -2.84
N ALA A 28 6.47 -7.09 -2.09
CA ALA A 28 7.47 -6.07 -2.43
C ALA A 28 8.87 -6.66 -2.59
N ALA A 29 9.28 -7.56 -1.69
CA ALA A 29 10.58 -8.21 -1.74
C ALA A 29 10.77 -9.09 -2.98
N ARG A 30 9.73 -9.87 -3.35
CA ARG A 30 9.77 -10.76 -4.52
C ARG A 30 9.75 -9.98 -5.84
N LEU A 31 8.87 -8.98 -5.95
CA LEU A 31 8.73 -8.18 -7.17
C LEU A 31 9.95 -7.28 -7.44
N ARG A 32 10.84 -7.06 -6.46
CA ARG A 32 12.00 -6.17 -6.60
C ARG A 32 12.92 -6.51 -7.77
N ARG A 33 13.08 -7.80 -8.09
CA ARG A 33 14.00 -8.26 -9.16
C ARG A 33 13.38 -8.17 -10.55
N GLU A 34 12.09 -8.48 -10.67
CA GLU A 34 11.39 -8.55 -11.96
C GLU A 34 10.78 -7.21 -12.36
N THR A 35 10.22 -6.47 -11.39
CA THR A 35 9.46 -5.25 -11.61
C THR A 35 9.73 -4.20 -10.52
N PRO A 36 10.88 -3.50 -10.58
CA PRO A 36 11.31 -2.62 -9.50
C PRO A 36 10.31 -1.49 -9.21
N LEU A 37 9.61 -0.97 -10.22
CA LEU A 37 8.61 0.09 -10.04
C LEU A 37 7.38 -0.39 -9.28
N VAL A 38 6.87 -1.59 -9.59
CA VAL A 38 5.73 -2.18 -8.87
C VAL A 38 6.15 -2.53 -7.44
N ALA A 39 7.36 -3.05 -7.25
CA ALA A 39 7.91 -3.29 -5.92
C ALA A 39 8.03 -2.01 -5.09
N ILE A 40 8.50 -0.91 -5.68
CA ILE A 40 8.55 0.41 -5.04
C ILE A 40 7.15 0.88 -4.69
N LEU A 41 6.15 0.69 -5.57
CA LEU A 41 4.76 1.06 -5.29
C LEU A 41 4.19 0.27 -4.11
N ILE A 42 4.37 -1.07 -4.08
CA ILE A 42 3.91 -1.91 -2.97
C ILE A 42 4.63 -1.52 -1.67
N ALA A 43 5.94 -1.25 -1.74
CA ALA A 43 6.69 -0.75 -0.59
C ALA A 43 6.19 0.62 -0.12
N ALA A 44 5.86 1.53 -1.03
CA ALA A 44 5.28 2.82 -0.71
C ALA A 44 3.89 2.68 -0.05
N ILE A 45 3.06 1.77 -0.54
CA ILE A 45 1.77 1.43 0.08
C ILE A 45 1.98 0.89 1.49
N LEU A 46 2.93 -0.04 1.68
CA LEU A 46 3.26 -0.57 3.01
C LEU A 46 3.72 0.54 3.97
N LEU A 47 4.63 1.41 3.52
CA LEU A 47 5.09 2.56 4.30
C LEU A 47 3.94 3.52 4.64
N PHE A 48 3.00 3.72 3.70
CA PHE A 48 1.80 4.52 3.94
C PHE A 48 0.89 3.87 4.99
N CYS A 49 0.66 2.55 4.93
CA CYS A 49 -0.08 1.81 5.97
C CYS A 49 0.58 1.95 7.34
N LEU A 50 1.91 1.79 7.42
CA LEU A 50 2.68 1.97 8.66
C LEU A 50 2.57 3.40 9.19
N HIS A 51 2.64 4.40 8.31
CA HIS A 51 2.48 5.79 8.68
C HIS A 51 1.08 6.08 9.23
N LEU A 52 0.02 5.58 8.58
CA LEU A 52 -1.36 5.71 9.06
C LEU A 52 -1.55 5.06 10.43
N GLY A 53 -1.03 3.85 10.62
CA GLY A 53 -1.06 3.17 11.92
C GLY A 53 -0.37 3.97 13.01
N TRP A 54 0.85 4.43 12.74
CA TRP A 54 1.63 5.24 13.66
C TRP A 54 0.94 6.56 14.00
N ALA A 55 0.41 7.27 12.99
CA ALA A 55 -0.31 8.52 13.19
C ALA A 55 -1.59 8.34 14.01
N THR A 56 -2.34 7.27 13.74
CA THR A 56 -3.59 6.98 14.44
C THR A 56 -3.32 6.55 15.87
N GLY A 57 -2.39 5.62 16.08
CA GLY A 57 -2.00 5.16 17.42
C GLY A 57 -1.49 6.28 18.31
N ARG A 58 -0.67 7.19 17.75
CA ARG A 58 -0.21 8.39 18.47
C ARG A 58 -1.36 9.33 18.82
N SER A 59 -2.32 9.51 17.91
CA SER A 59 -3.48 10.37 18.14
C SER A 59 -4.37 9.82 19.26
N VAL A 60 -4.63 8.51 19.24
CA VAL A 60 -5.38 7.82 20.32
C VAL A 60 -4.64 7.93 21.65
N HIS A 61 -3.32 7.71 21.67
CA HIS A 61 -2.52 7.88 22.87
C HIS A 61 -2.62 9.32 23.42
N ALA A 62 -2.50 10.33 22.56
CA ALA A 62 -2.60 11.73 22.98
C ALA A 62 -3.99 12.10 23.53
N VAL A 63 -5.05 11.51 22.99
CA VAL A 63 -6.43 11.72 23.48
C VAL A 63 -6.66 11.03 24.83
N LEU A 64 -6.08 9.85 25.04
CA LEU A 64 -6.30 9.04 26.24
C LEU A 64 -5.30 9.32 27.37
N SER A 65 -4.16 9.95 27.08
CA SER A 65 -3.14 10.26 28.09
C SER A 65 -3.65 11.10 29.27
N PRO A 66 -4.54 12.08 29.12
CA PRO A 66 -5.06 12.85 30.25
C PRO A 66 -5.95 12.02 31.18
N ALA A 67 -6.58 10.96 30.66
CA ALA A 67 -7.47 10.07 31.39
C ALA A 67 -6.75 8.83 31.96
N SER A 68 -5.44 8.66 31.68
CA SER A 68 -4.65 7.50 32.10
C SER A 68 -3.55 7.92 33.07
N PRO A 69 -3.76 7.84 34.39
CA PRO A 69 -2.80 8.34 35.40
C PRO A 69 -1.42 7.69 35.30
N THR A 70 -1.36 6.44 34.85
CA THR A 70 -0.12 5.67 34.67
C THR A 70 0.40 5.69 33.23
N GLY A 71 -0.36 6.23 32.26
CA GLY A 71 -0.05 6.20 30.83
C GLY A 71 -0.10 4.82 30.15
N ILE A 72 -0.18 3.73 30.93
CA ILE A 72 -0.16 2.35 30.43
C ILE A 72 -1.39 2.06 29.57
N GLY A 73 -2.59 2.47 30.04
CA GLY A 73 -3.84 2.24 29.31
C GLY A 73 -3.88 2.98 27.98
N ALA A 74 -3.46 4.24 27.95
CA ALA A 74 -3.37 5.05 26.73
C ALA A 74 -2.36 4.46 25.73
N THR A 75 -1.25 3.91 26.22
CA THR A 75 -0.22 3.28 25.39
C THR A 75 -0.73 1.98 24.76
N LEU A 76 -1.36 1.11 25.55
CA LEU A 76 -1.94 -0.14 25.03
C LEU A 76 -3.05 0.13 24.01
N ALA A 77 -3.95 1.07 24.31
CA ALA A 77 -5.02 1.45 23.38
C ALA A 77 -4.46 2.02 22.07
N GLY A 78 -3.45 2.92 22.15
CA GLY A 78 -2.79 3.48 20.98
C GLY A 78 -2.10 2.41 20.12
N LEU A 79 -1.43 1.44 20.74
CA LEU A 79 -0.80 0.32 20.02
C LEU A 79 -1.84 -0.57 19.32
N VAL A 80 -2.91 -0.95 20.02
CA VAL A 80 -3.96 -1.81 19.46
C VAL A 80 -4.65 -1.12 18.27
N VAL A 81 -5.02 0.15 18.41
CA VAL A 81 -5.64 0.90 17.30
C VAL A 81 -4.66 1.08 16.15
N GLY A 82 -3.39 1.40 16.44
CA GLY A 82 -2.36 1.54 15.41
C GLY A 82 -2.18 0.27 14.58
N LEU A 83 -2.06 -0.90 15.24
CA LEU A 83 -1.95 -2.19 14.56
C LEU A 83 -3.22 -2.53 13.76
N ALA A 84 -4.41 -2.28 14.33
CA ALA A 84 -5.66 -2.52 13.62
C ALA A 84 -5.77 -1.67 12.34
N VAL A 85 -5.35 -0.41 12.38
CA VAL A 85 -5.33 0.48 11.20
C VAL A 85 -4.33 0.00 10.15
N ILE A 86 -3.14 -0.48 10.57
CA ILE A 86 -2.14 -1.04 9.64
C ILE A 86 -2.76 -2.23 8.90
N GLU A 87 -3.35 -3.17 9.63
CA GLU A 87 -3.95 -4.37 9.04
C GLU A 87 -5.13 -4.04 8.14
N LEU A 88 -6.02 -3.16 8.57
CA LEU A 88 -7.17 -2.76 7.76
C LEU A 88 -6.74 -2.05 6.47
N ALA A 89 -5.76 -1.16 6.54
CA ALA A 89 -5.22 -0.46 5.38
C ALA A 89 -4.51 -1.43 4.43
N ALA A 90 -3.73 -2.38 4.97
CA ALA A 90 -3.06 -3.40 4.17
C ALA A 90 -4.06 -4.35 3.49
N ALA A 91 -5.10 -4.80 4.21
CA ALA A 91 -6.19 -5.60 3.68
C ALA A 91 -6.88 -4.86 2.53
N PHE A 92 -7.26 -3.61 2.77
CA PHE A 92 -7.89 -2.75 1.77
C PHE A 92 -7.02 -2.59 0.52
N ALA A 93 -5.71 -2.38 0.69
CA ALA A 93 -4.79 -2.28 -0.44
C ALA A 93 -4.72 -3.59 -1.25
N ILE A 94 -4.68 -4.75 -0.60
CA ILE A 94 -4.74 -6.06 -1.26
C ILE A 94 -6.06 -6.24 -2.02
N THR A 95 -7.19 -5.88 -1.41
CA THR A 95 -8.50 -5.92 -2.07
C THR A 95 -8.53 -5.01 -3.29
N LEU A 96 -8.01 -3.79 -3.18
CA LEU A 96 -7.96 -2.83 -4.28
C LEU A 96 -7.07 -3.33 -5.43
N MET A 97 -5.90 -3.90 -5.12
CA MET A 97 -5.04 -4.52 -6.13
C MET A 97 -5.72 -5.69 -6.83
N THR A 98 -6.42 -6.54 -6.08
CA THR A 98 -7.15 -7.69 -6.62
C THR A 98 -8.29 -7.24 -7.53
N ALA A 99 -9.09 -6.27 -7.09
CA ALA A 99 -10.16 -5.68 -7.89
C ALA A 99 -9.61 -4.99 -9.15
N GLY A 100 -8.49 -4.27 -9.03
CA GLY A 100 -7.81 -3.64 -10.15
C GLY A 100 -7.32 -4.66 -11.19
N LEU A 101 -6.80 -5.80 -10.75
CA LEU A 101 -6.39 -6.89 -11.65
C LEU A 101 -7.56 -7.60 -12.31
N GLN A 102 -8.70 -7.75 -11.61
CA GLN A 102 -9.94 -8.25 -12.22
C GLN A 102 -10.44 -7.27 -13.28
N LEU A 103 -10.47 -5.98 -12.97
CA LEU A 103 -10.86 -4.95 -13.93
C LEU A 103 -9.92 -4.91 -15.13
N ALA A 104 -8.61 -5.07 -14.91
CA ALA A 104 -7.60 -5.15 -15.96
C ALA A 104 -7.78 -6.39 -16.86
N TYR A 105 -8.15 -7.53 -16.27
CA TYR A 105 -8.50 -8.76 -16.99
C TYR A 105 -9.71 -8.53 -17.91
N ASP A 106 -10.77 -7.91 -17.37
CA ASP A 106 -12.05 -7.78 -18.08
C ASP A 106 -12.03 -6.68 -19.16
N THR A 107 -11.27 -5.60 -18.94
CA THR A 107 -11.32 -4.40 -19.80
C THR A 107 -10.14 -4.25 -20.76
N GLY A 108 -9.02 -4.94 -20.49
CA GLY A 108 -7.82 -4.90 -21.31
C GLY A 108 -6.97 -3.64 -21.17
N ARG A 109 -5.81 -3.64 -21.86
CA ARG A 109 -4.73 -2.66 -21.66
C ARG A 109 -5.10 -1.20 -21.95
N HIS A 110 -5.96 -0.94 -22.93
CA HIS A 110 -6.30 0.44 -23.33
C HIS A 110 -7.25 1.11 -22.34
N CYS A 111 -8.22 0.36 -21.81
CA CYS A 111 -9.11 0.85 -20.77
C CYS A 111 -8.37 1.07 -19.45
N MET A 112 -7.45 0.16 -19.11
CA MET A 112 -6.60 0.32 -17.92
C MET A 112 -5.72 1.58 -17.98
N LEU A 113 -5.16 1.91 -19.16
CA LEU A 113 -4.48 3.20 -19.34
C LEU A 113 -5.45 4.36 -19.12
N ALA A 114 -6.64 4.33 -19.72
CA ALA A 114 -7.61 5.41 -19.56
C ALA A 114 -7.99 5.64 -18.08
N LEU A 115 -8.18 4.56 -17.31
CA LEU A 115 -8.42 4.64 -15.87
C LEU A 115 -7.24 5.24 -15.11
N LEU A 116 -6.00 4.86 -15.43
CA LEU A 116 -4.79 5.43 -14.84
C LEU A 116 -4.65 6.93 -15.13
N VAL A 117 -4.95 7.34 -16.37
CA VAL A 117 -4.95 8.75 -16.79
C VAL A 117 -6.02 9.54 -16.04
N VAL A 118 -7.24 9.02 -15.95
CA VAL A 118 -8.34 9.65 -15.21
C VAL A 118 -8.00 9.76 -13.73
N ALA A 119 -7.47 8.70 -13.12
CA ALA A 119 -7.03 8.72 -11.73
C ALA A 119 -5.90 9.73 -11.49
N SER A 120 -4.94 9.82 -12.41
CA SER A 120 -3.87 10.83 -12.38
C SER A 120 -4.42 12.26 -12.46
N ALA A 121 -5.39 12.49 -13.35
CA ALA A 121 -6.05 13.78 -13.48
C ALA A 121 -6.78 14.18 -12.19
N PHE A 122 -7.55 13.27 -11.59
CA PHE A 122 -8.20 13.52 -10.30
C PHE A 122 -7.19 13.77 -9.17
N ALA A 123 -6.09 13.02 -9.13
CA ALA A 123 -5.05 13.23 -8.12
C ALA A 123 -4.39 14.61 -8.24
N LEU A 124 -4.10 15.05 -9.46
CA LEU A 124 -3.54 16.38 -9.72
C LEU A 124 -4.54 17.51 -9.44
N LEU A 125 -5.80 17.34 -9.81
CA LEU A 125 -6.86 18.30 -9.51
C LEU A 125 -7.08 18.42 -8.00
N GLY A 126 -7.13 17.30 -7.28
CA GLY A 126 -7.25 17.28 -5.83
C GLY A 126 -6.05 17.92 -5.14
N LEU A 127 -4.84 17.68 -5.65
CA LEU A 127 -3.63 18.35 -5.15
C LEU A 127 -3.67 19.86 -5.43
N GLY A 128 -4.04 20.28 -6.63
CA GLY A 128 -4.18 21.69 -7.00
C GLY A 128 -5.21 22.41 -6.15
N TRP A 129 -6.37 21.78 -5.92
CA TRP A 129 -7.41 22.28 -5.02
C TRP A 129 -6.89 22.44 -3.59
N ARG A 130 -6.20 21.42 -3.07
CA ARG A 130 -5.59 21.49 -1.74
C ARG A 130 -4.58 22.63 -1.65
N LEU A 131 -3.66 22.73 -2.59
CA LEU A 131 -2.65 23.79 -2.59
C LEU A 131 -3.27 25.19 -2.67
N TRP A 132 -4.42 25.33 -3.35
CA TRP A 132 -5.17 26.58 -3.41
C TRP A 132 -5.75 27.00 -2.05
N GLU A 133 -6.25 26.03 -1.26
CA GLU A 133 -6.78 26.28 0.08
C GLU A 133 -5.70 26.40 1.17
N THR A 134 -4.47 25.94 0.89
CA THR A 134 -3.45 25.74 1.92
C THR A 134 -2.64 27.01 2.14
N SER A 135 -2.56 27.47 3.40
CA SER A 135 -1.67 28.57 3.79
C SER A 135 -0.19 28.15 3.67
N PRO A 136 0.76 29.09 3.46
CA PRO A 136 2.18 28.75 3.30
C PRO A 136 2.78 27.96 4.48
N ALA A 137 2.22 28.13 5.68
CA ALA A 137 2.63 27.41 6.88
C ALA A 137 2.20 25.92 6.90
N ALA A 138 1.25 25.52 6.06
CA ALA A 138 0.67 24.17 6.02
C ALA A 138 1.16 23.31 4.84
N ILE A 139 2.13 23.80 4.06
CA ILE A 139 2.71 23.09 2.89
C ILE A 139 3.27 21.70 3.26
N ALA A 140 3.77 21.52 4.47
CA ALA A 140 4.26 20.22 4.95
C ALA A 140 3.18 19.12 4.87
N GLY A 141 1.90 19.47 5.06
CA GLY A 141 0.78 18.54 4.94
C GLY A 141 0.47 18.12 3.49
N ALA A 142 0.95 18.86 2.49
CA ALA A 142 0.72 18.59 1.08
C ALA A 142 1.78 17.67 0.45
N ILE A 143 2.90 17.40 1.15
CA ILE A 143 4.00 16.56 0.64
C ILE A 143 3.50 15.15 0.29
N LEU A 144 2.74 14.52 1.18
CA LEU A 144 2.29 13.14 0.98
C LEU A 144 1.27 13.03 -0.18
N PRO A 145 0.24 13.91 -0.29
CA PRO A 145 -0.59 14.01 -1.50
C PRO A 145 0.21 14.26 -2.78
N ALA A 146 1.22 15.13 -2.73
CA ALA A 146 2.05 15.46 -3.89
C ALA A 146 2.87 14.26 -4.36
N LEU A 147 3.49 13.53 -3.44
CA LEU A 147 4.21 12.29 -3.75
C LEU A 147 3.27 11.21 -4.30
N GLY A 148 2.05 11.10 -3.76
CA GLY A 148 1.03 10.19 -4.28
C GLY A 148 0.63 10.51 -5.73
N ALA A 149 0.34 11.79 -6.01
CA ALA A 149 -0.01 12.24 -7.36
C ALA A 149 1.15 12.05 -8.35
N ALA A 150 2.38 12.42 -7.95
CA ALA A 150 3.58 12.23 -8.76
C ALA A 150 3.83 10.75 -9.05
N GLY A 151 3.70 9.88 -8.04
CA GLY A 151 3.83 8.44 -8.19
C GLY A 151 2.82 7.85 -9.18
N LEU A 152 1.57 8.31 -9.12
CA LEU A 152 0.51 7.86 -10.03
C LEU A 152 0.77 8.30 -11.49
N VAL A 153 1.27 9.51 -11.70
CA VAL A 153 1.67 10.00 -13.02
C VAL A 153 2.85 9.19 -13.58
N VAL A 154 3.88 8.95 -12.76
CA VAL A 154 5.04 8.13 -13.16
C VAL A 154 4.61 6.70 -13.51
N LEU A 155 3.70 6.12 -12.72
CA LEU A 155 3.14 4.79 -12.98
C LEU A 155 2.38 4.77 -14.31
N THR A 156 1.59 5.80 -14.60
CA THR A 156 0.83 5.94 -15.85
C THR A 156 1.76 6.00 -17.06
N LEU A 157 2.81 6.82 -16.98
CA LEU A 157 3.82 6.94 -18.04
C LEU A 157 4.59 5.63 -18.26
N TRP A 158 4.93 4.94 -17.17
CA TRP A 158 5.57 3.63 -17.27
C TRP A 158 4.65 2.60 -17.90
N PHE A 159 3.38 2.55 -17.52
CA PHE A 159 2.38 1.64 -18.08
C PHE A 159 2.25 1.81 -19.59
N GLU A 160 2.15 3.06 -20.05
CA GLU A 160 2.10 3.37 -21.48
C GLU A 160 3.35 2.86 -22.22
N ARG A 161 4.54 3.09 -21.65
CA ARG A 161 5.80 2.65 -22.26
C ARG A 161 5.94 1.13 -22.28
N ALA A 162 5.58 0.44 -21.20
CA ALA A 162 5.78 -1.00 -21.05
C ALA A 162 4.77 -1.84 -21.83
N TYR A 163 3.50 -1.41 -21.91
CA TYR A 163 2.41 -2.26 -22.42
C TYR A 163 1.80 -1.81 -23.75
N LEU A 164 2.06 -0.59 -24.20
CA LEU A 164 1.47 -0.04 -25.44
C LEU A 164 2.49 0.25 -26.54
N ARG A 165 3.79 0.34 -26.21
CA ARG A 165 4.84 0.64 -27.19
C ARG A 165 5.68 -0.61 -27.50
N PRO A 166 5.32 -1.41 -28.55
CA PRO A 166 6.05 -2.63 -28.89
C PRO A 166 7.51 -2.38 -29.33
N ALA A 167 7.82 -1.16 -29.77
CA ALA A 167 9.18 -0.78 -30.17
C ALA A 167 10.10 -0.41 -28.98
N TYR A 168 9.59 -0.38 -27.74
CA TYR A 168 10.37 0.01 -26.57
C TYR A 168 11.21 -1.17 -26.04
N PRO A 169 12.50 -0.99 -25.72
CA PRO A 169 13.29 -2.02 -25.06
C PRO A 169 12.70 -2.30 -23.67
N GLY A 170 12.08 -3.47 -23.52
CA GLY A 170 11.31 -3.83 -22.32
C GLY A 170 9.79 -3.81 -22.49
N PHE A 171 9.28 -3.92 -23.73
CA PHE A 171 7.87 -4.23 -23.98
C PHE A 171 7.48 -5.53 -23.27
N ARG A 172 6.36 -5.51 -22.55
CA ARG A 172 5.83 -6.64 -21.78
C ARG A 172 4.45 -6.99 -22.29
N ASP A 173 4.15 -8.29 -22.26
CA ASP A 173 2.81 -8.75 -22.54
C ASP A 173 1.93 -8.48 -21.32
N PHE A 174 1.02 -7.50 -21.47
CA PHE A 174 0.05 -7.13 -20.45
C PHE A 174 -0.76 -8.33 -19.99
N TRP A 175 -1.10 -9.24 -20.91
CA TRP A 175 -2.01 -10.31 -20.60
C TRP A 175 -1.35 -11.39 -19.75
N VAL A 176 -0.11 -11.75 -20.08
CA VAL A 176 0.73 -12.65 -19.27
C VAL A 176 0.95 -12.08 -17.87
N ASP A 177 1.31 -10.80 -17.76
CA ASP A 177 1.58 -10.16 -16.48
C ASP A 177 0.34 -10.11 -15.56
N VAL A 178 -0.85 -9.83 -16.11
CA VAL A 178 -2.10 -9.80 -15.32
C VAL A 178 -2.48 -11.20 -14.84
N VAL A 179 -2.37 -12.21 -15.70
CA VAL A 179 -2.64 -13.61 -15.31
C VAL A 179 -1.68 -14.07 -14.22
N ASP A 180 -0.39 -13.80 -14.38
CA ASP A 180 0.63 -14.23 -13.41
C ASP A 180 0.47 -13.51 -12.06
N ALA A 181 0.20 -12.20 -12.09
CA ALA A 181 -0.10 -11.42 -10.89
C ALA A 181 -1.35 -11.93 -10.15
N ARG A 182 -2.41 -12.32 -10.88
CA ARG A 182 -3.61 -12.93 -10.29
C ARG A 182 -3.30 -14.28 -9.66
N HIS A 183 -2.55 -15.15 -10.34
CA HIS A 183 -2.13 -16.45 -9.81
C HIS A 183 -1.26 -16.29 -8.57
N PHE A 184 -0.36 -15.32 -8.56
CA PHE A 184 0.47 -14.99 -7.40
C PHE A 184 -0.35 -14.50 -6.21
N LEU A 185 -1.35 -13.64 -6.44
CA LEU A 185 -2.28 -13.20 -5.39
C LEU A 185 -3.17 -14.35 -4.88
N MET A 186 -3.58 -15.28 -5.74
CA MET A 186 -4.31 -16.46 -5.31
C MET A 186 -3.43 -17.40 -4.48
N ARG A 187 -2.22 -17.73 -4.93
CA ARG A 187 -1.30 -18.61 -4.18
C ARG A 187 -0.90 -18.05 -2.83
N SER A 188 -0.53 -16.77 -2.79
CA SER A 188 -0.20 -16.10 -1.53
C SER A 188 -1.39 -15.99 -0.56
N ALA A 189 -2.64 -16.20 -1.01
CA ALA A 189 -3.81 -16.23 -0.13
C ALA A 189 -3.96 -17.58 0.58
N HIS A 190 -3.35 -18.63 0.01
CA HIS A 190 -3.37 -19.99 0.53
C HIS A 190 -2.09 -20.33 1.32
N GLY A 191 -1.16 -19.38 1.49
CA GLY A 191 0.04 -19.56 2.29
C GLY A 191 1.21 -20.28 1.59
N GLU A 192 1.18 -20.36 0.26
CA GLU A 192 2.25 -20.95 -0.58
C GLU A 192 3.26 -19.93 -1.13
#